data_AF-A0A6A6AW56-F1
#
_entry.id   AF-A0A6A6AW56-F1
#
_cell.length_a   1.000
_cell.length_b   1.000
_cell.length_c   1.000
_cell.angle_alpha   90.00
_cell.angle_beta   90.00
_cell.angle_gamma   90.00
#
_symmetry.space_group_name_H-M   'P 1'
#
loop_
_entity.id
_entity.type
_entity.pdbx_description
1 polymer ?
#
loop_
_entity_poly.entity_id
_entity_poly.type
_entity_poly.pdbx_seq_one_letter_code
_entity_poly.pdbx_strand_id
1 'polypeptide(L)'
;MSDVDGVVSSTRTTKTIKMLSLSKTLALLLAATLAAADYGAVCEASDASPSSADVSDALDALYAKGGACIVNNGMGSDCESWKESGSASLSICGKFKATLACKDMVDYLRQVKQKCKDEGFTERVGGTFTVSDDIKVTISHS
;
A
#
# COMPACT_ATOMS: atom_id res chain seq x y z
N MET A 1 -57.28 22.77 -60.39
CA MET A 1 -57.58 24.16 -59.99
C MET A 1 -56.56 24.49 -58.92
N SER A 2 -55.38 24.94 -59.38
CA SER A 2 -54.96 26.36 -59.36
C SER A 2 -54.21 26.62 -58.04
N ASP A 3 -52.89 26.81 -58.06
CA ASP A 3 -52.22 28.12 -58.16
C ASP A 3 -52.77 29.07 -57.07
N VAL A 4 -52.01 29.66 -56.15
CA VAL A 4 -50.87 30.57 -56.35
C VAL A 4 -50.29 30.98 -54.97
N ASP A 5 -49.00 31.37 -54.95
CA ASP A 5 -48.31 32.47 -54.20
C ASP A 5 -48.63 32.71 -52.70
N GLY A 6 -47.70 32.99 -51.78
CA GLY A 6 -46.35 33.54 -51.83
C GLY A 6 -46.07 34.36 -50.55
N VAL A 7 -44.80 34.74 -50.35
CA VAL A 7 -44.31 35.94 -49.61
C VAL A 7 -43.97 35.85 -48.08
N VAL A 8 -42.64 35.81 -47.85
CA VAL A 8 -41.78 36.71 -47.02
C VAL A 8 -41.65 36.51 -45.49
N SER A 9 -40.48 35.97 -45.14
CA SER A 9 -39.43 36.50 -44.24
C SER A 9 -39.79 37.04 -42.84
N SER A 10 -39.28 36.37 -41.80
CA SER A 10 -38.65 37.08 -40.68
C SER A 10 -37.62 36.19 -39.97
N THR A 11 -36.41 36.70 -39.94
CA THR A 11 -35.21 36.17 -39.31
C THR A 11 -35.34 36.06 -37.78
N ARG A 12 -34.89 34.93 -37.22
CA ARG A 12 -34.30 34.90 -35.86
C ARG A 12 -33.24 33.82 -35.76
N THR A 13 -32.00 34.28 -35.86
CA THR A 13 -30.79 33.55 -35.51
C THR A 13 -30.81 33.27 -34.01
N THR A 14 -31.17 32.05 -33.62
CA THR A 14 -30.92 31.57 -32.26
C THR A 14 -29.77 30.59 -32.35
N LYS A 15 -28.56 31.11 -32.10
CA LYS A 15 -27.33 30.34 -32.01
C LYS A 15 -27.44 29.49 -30.74
N THR A 16 -27.84 28.23 -30.89
CA THR A 16 -27.93 27.27 -29.79
C THR A 16 -26.52 26.99 -29.28
N ILE A 17 -26.14 27.68 -28.20
CA ILE A 17 -24.98 27.30 -27.40
C ILE A 17 -25.37 25.98 -26.76
N LYS A 18 -24.87 24.86 -27.30
CA LYS A 18 -24.87 23.58 -26.61
C LYS A 18 -24.11 23.79 -25.31
N MET A 19 -24.83 23.97 -24.21
CA MET A 19 -24.30 23.79 -22.86
C MET A 19 -23.89 22.32 -22.77
N LEU A 20 -22.64 22.05 -23.15
CA LEU A 20 -21.97 20.79 -22.89
C LEU A 20 -21.94 20.65 -21.36
N SER A 21 -22.72 19.68 -20.89
CA SER A 21 -22.83 19.20 -19.51
C SER A 21 -21.45 19.05 -18.85
N LEU A 22 -20.99 20.11 -18.19
CA LEU A 22 -19.75 20.19 -17.42
C LEU A 22 -19.77 19.33 -16.13
N SER A 23 -20.87 18.64 -15.82
CA SER A 23 -21.04 17.92 -14.55
C SER A 23 -20.41 16.52 -14.52
N LYS A 24 -20.03 15.94 -15.67
CA LYS A 24 -19.50 14.56 -15.74
C LYS A 24 -17.98 14.44 -15.64
N THR A 25 -17.24 15.54 -15.73
CA THR A 25 -15.76 15.51 -15.68
C THR A 25 -15.19 15.67 -14.27
N LEU A 26 -15.96 16.18 -13.30
CA LEU A 26 -15.43 16.42 -11.95
C LEU A 26 -15.31 15.14 -11.08
N ALA A 27 -16.07 14.09 -11.39
CA ALA A 27 -16.06 12.85 -10.61
C ALA A 27 -14.84 11.95 -10.88
N LEU A 28 -14.16 12.09 -12.03
CA LEU A 28 -12.98 11.28 -12.36
C LEU A 28 -11.69 11.78 -11.71
N LEU A 29 -11.63 13.02 -11.23
CA LEU A 29 -10.41 13.61 -10.68
C LEU A 29 -10.23 13.38 -9.16
N LEU A 30 -11.24 12.86 -8.46
CA LEU A 30 -11.16 12.63 -7.00
C LEU A 30 -10.61 11.25 -6.59
N ALA A 31 -10.42 10.32 -7.53
CA ALA A 31 -9.95 8.97 -7.22
C ALA A 31 -8.41 8.85 -7.10
N ALA A 32 -7.66 9.93 -7.35
CA ALA A 32 -6.22 9.87 -7.60
C ALA A 32 -5.31 10.28 -6.42
N THR A 33 -5.83 10.67 -5.25
CA THR A 33 -4.99 11.34 -4.22
C THR A 33 -5.19 10.85 -2.79
N LEU A 34 -5.50 9.57 -2.59
CA LEU A 34 -5.20 8.93 -1.30
C LEU A 34 -3.91 8.13 -1.46
N ALA A 35 -2.78 8.83 -1.54
CA ALA A 35 -1.53 8.24 -1.10
C ALA A 35 -1.72 7.98 0.40
N ALA A 36 -2.01 6.73 0.76
CA ALA A 36 -1.95 6.31 2.15
C ALA A 36 -0.54 6.69 2.63
N ALA A 37 -0.47 7.63 3.56
CA ALA A 37 0.80 7.97 4.15
C ALA A 37 1.26 6.74 4.93
N ASP A 38 2.23 6.01 4.37
CA ASP A 38 2.95 4.92 5.03
C ASP A 38 3.79 5.50 6.18
N TYR A 39 3.12 5.92 7.25
CA TYR A 39 3.79 6.42 8.44
C TYR A 39 4.54 5.26 9.09
N GLY A 40 5.87 5.24 8.93
CA GLY A 40 6.77 4.32 9.62
C GLY A 40 7.39 3.23 8.75
N ALA A 41 6.90 3.00 7.52
CA ALA A 41 7.47 2.00 6.61
C ALA A 41 8.69 2.56 5.85
N VAL A 42 9.78 1.81 5.86
CA VAL A 42 10.99 2.10 5.08
C VAL A 42 11.31 0.88 4.23
N CYS A 43 11.41 1.06 2.91
CA CYS A 43 11.95 0.04 2.04
C CYS A 43 13.48 0.14 1.98
N GLU A 44 14.14 -0.98 2.21
CA GLU A 44 15.60 -1.13 2.14
C GLU A 44 15.95 -2.33 1.23
N ALA A 45 15.09 -2.60 0.24
CA ALA A 45 15.26 -3.71 -0.68
C ALA A 45 16.54 -3.55 -1.52
N SER A 46 17.23 -4.66 -1.72
CA SER A 46 18.44 -4.79 -2.53
C SER A 46 18.49 -6.19 -3.16
N ASP A 47 19.52 -6.47 -3.97
CA ASP A 47 19.72 -7.81 -4.54
C ASP A 47 19.94 -8.90 -3.47
N ALA A 48 20.37 -8.51 -2.26
CA ALA A 48 20.55 -9.39 -1.11
C ALA A 48 19.26 -9.56 -0.28
N SER A 49 18.18 -8.85 -0.60
CA SER A 49 16.91 -8.96 0.10
C SER A 49 16.18 -10.26 -0.26
N PRO A 50 15.30 -10.76 0.63
CA PRO A 50 14.53 -11.95 0.34
C PRO A 50 13.57 -11.75 -0.82
N SER A 51 13.13 -12.88 -1.39
CA SER A 51 12.15 -12.86 -2.48
C SER A 51 10.78 -12.41 -1.96
N SER A 52 10.04 -11.66 -2.78
CA SER A 52 8.69 -11.18 -2.47
C SER A 52 7.71 -12.35 -2.23
N ALA A 53 7.92 -13.49 -2.90
CA ALA A 53 7.13 -14.70 -2.70
C ALA A 53 7.36 -15.31 -1.31
N ASP A 54 8.63 -15.51 -0.92
CA ASP A 54 9.01 -16.03 0.39
C ASP A 54 8.48 -15.16 1.54
N VAL A 55 8.55 -13.84 1.37
CA VAL A 55 7.97 -12.87 2.32
C VAL A 55 6.46 -13.04 2.44
N SER A 56 5.75 -13.31 1.34
CA SER A 56 4.29 -13.55 1.36
C SER A 56 3.96 -14.80 2.16
N ASP A 57 4.68 -15.88 1.89
CA ASP A 57 4.47 -17.17 2.58
C ASP A 57 4.76 -17.05 4.08
N ALA A 58 5.81 -16.31 4.45
CA ALA A 58 6.11 -16.02 5.85
C ALA A 58 5.00 -15.17 6.50
N LEU A 59 4.47 -14.14 5.82
CA LEU A 59 3.39 -13.30 6.34
C LEU A 59 2.10 -14.10 6.57
N ASP A 60 1.72 -14.95 5.61
CA ASP A 60 0.50 -15.75 5.71
C ASP A 60 0.62 -16.80 6.83
N ALA A 61 1.79 -17.43 6.97
CA ALA A 61 2.04 -18.37 8.06
C ALA A 61 2.07 -17.67 9.43
N LEU A 62 2.61 -16.47 9.54
CA LEU A 62 2.59 -15.68 10.77
C LEU A 62 1.17 -15.22 11.12
N TYR A 63 0.40 -14.79 10.12
CA TYR A 63 -0.99 -14.39 10.29
C TYR A 63 -1.85 -15.56 10.80
N ALA A 64 -1.65 -16.75 10.24
CA ALA A 64 -2.33 -17.97 10.65
C ALA A 64 -1.96 -18.41 12.08
N LYS A 65 -0.70 -18.21 12.50
CA LYS A 65 -0.24 -18.50 13.87
C LYS A 65 -0.96 -17.62 14.90
N GLY A 66 -1.12 -16.32 14.61
CA GLY A 66 -1.73 -15.36 15.53
C GLY A 66 -0.98 -15.24 16.87
N GLY A 67 -1.70 -14.84 17.92
CA GLY A 67 -1.14 -14.66 19.26
C GLY A 67 -0.28 -13.40 19.41
N ALA A 68 0.64 -13.43 20.38
CA ALA A 68 1.54 -12.34 20.69
C ALA A 68 2.98 -12.65 20.24
N CYS A 69 3.57 -11.70 19.54
CA CYS A 69 4.95 -11.68 19.08
C CYS A 69 5.76 -10.89 20.11
N ILE A 70 6.65 -11.58 20.83
CA ILE A 70 7.38 -11.10 22.00
C ILE A 70 8.88 -11.19 21.74
N VAL A 71 9.64 -10.14 22.03
CA VAL A 71 11.10 -10.21 22.06
C VAL A 71 11.54 -10.99 23.29
N ASN A 72 12.06 -12.20 23.12
CA ASN A 72 12.61 -13.01 24.22
C ASN A 72 14.14 -13.01 24.24
N ASN A 73 14.77 -12.49 23.20
CA ASN A 73 16.20 -12.25 23.18
C ASN A 73 16.58 -11.03 24.03
N GLY A 74 16.91 -11.26 25.30
CA GLY A 74 17.37 -10.20 26.23
C GLY A 74 18.88 -9.97 26.26
N MET A 75 19.65 -10.74 25.49
CA MET A 75 21.11 -10.62 25.40
C MET A 75 21.52 -10.79 23.93
N GLY A 76 21.47 -9.72 23.13
CA GLY A 76 21.79 -9.83 21.71
C GLY A 76 21.33 -8.64 20.88
N SER A 77 20.88 -8.91 19.65
CA SER A 77 20.47 -7.94 18.63
C SER A 77 19.18 -7.17 18.96
N ASP A 78 18.60 -7.37 20.15
CA ASP A 78 17.27 -6.88 20.55
C ASP A 78 16.15 -7.32 19.58
N CYS A 79 16.41 -8.32 18.74
CA CYS A 79 15.46 -8.83 17.74
C CYS A 79 15.15 -10.31 18.00
N GLU A 80 13.90 -10.68 17.74
CA GLU A 80 13.38 -12.05 17.77
C GLU A 80 12.72 -12.37 16.43
N SER A 81 13.18 -13.43 15.76
CA SER A 81 12.54 -13.93 14.54
C SER A 81 11.31 -14.78 14.87
N TRP A 82 10.19 -14.43 14.26
CA TRP A 82 8.89 -15.06 14.54
C TRP A 82 8.45 -16.03 13.45
N LYS A 83 8.82 -15.75 12.20
CA LYS A 83 8.52 -16.62 11.08
C LYS A 83 9.56 -16.49 9.99
N GLU A 84 9.94 -17.65 9.45
CA GLU A 84 10.83 -17.78 8.31
C GLU A 84 10.15 -18.58 7.21
N SER A 85 10.46 -18.24 5.96
CA SER A 85 10.07 -19.00 4.78
C SER A 85 11.08 -18.73 3.67
N GLY A 86 11.65 -19.76 3.07
CA GLY A 86 12.63 -19.62 1.99
C GLY A 86 13.79 -18.69 2.38
N SER A 87 13.95 -17.58 1.66
CA SER A 87 14.96 -16.55 1.95
C SER A 87 14.55 -15.51 3.00
N ALA A 88 13.29 -15.48 3.44
CA ALA A 88 12.74 -14.43 4.28
C ALA A 88 12.71 -14.78 5.78
N SER A 89 13.08 -13.82 6.63
CA SER A 89 12.85 -13.83 8.08
C SER A 89 12.07 -12.59 8.50
N LEU A 90 11.01 -12.81 9.30
CA LEU A 90 10.16 -11.76 9.86
C LEU A 90 10.44 -11.65 11.36
N SER A 91 10.93 -10.49 11.78
CA SER A 91 11.35 -10.30 13.18
C SER A 91 10.73 -9.06 13.81
N ILE A 92 10.56 -9.12 15.13
CA ILE A 92 10.25 -7.96 15.97
C ILE A 92 11.54 -7.57 16.69
N CYS A 93 11.86 -6.28 16.73
CA CYS A 93 12.99 -5.74 17.45
C CYS A 93 12.54 -4.70 18.46
N GLY A 94 13.12 -4.74 19.66
CA GLY A 94 12.84 -3.84 20.75
C GLY A 94 13.38 -4.38 22.07
N LYS A 95 13.07 -3.69 23.18
CA LYS A 95 13.50 -4.11 24.52
C LYS A 95 13.00 -5.52 24.85
N PHE A 96 13.71 -6.22 25.73
CA PHE A 96 13.26 -7.52 26.25
C PHE A 96 11.81 -7.45 26.75
N LYS A 97 10.99 -8.42 26.33
CA LYS A 97 9.54 -8.48 26.54
C LYS A 97 8.69 -7.43 25.82
N ALA A 98 9.27 -6.64 24.91
CA ALA A 98 8.48 -5.90 23.93
C ALA A 98 7.53 -6.87 23.23
N THR A 99 6.25 -6.50 23.19
CA THR A 99 5.16 -7.38 22.76
C THR A 99 4.31 -6.65 21.74
N LEU A 100 3.96 -7.34 20.67
CA LEU A 100 3.06 -6.88 19.63
C LEU A 100 2.09 -8.01 19.26
N ALA A 101 0.85 -7.72 18.90
CA ALA A 101 0.00 -8.75 18.32
C ALA A 101 0.61 -9.21 16.99
N CYS A 102 0.74 -10.52 16.77
CA CYS A 102 1.35 -11.02 15.53
C CYS A 102 0.57 -10.61 14.27
N LYS A 103 -0.73 -10.33 14.41
CA LYS A 103 -1.56 -9.78 13.32
C LYS A 103 -1.15 -8.35 12.96
N ASP A 104 -0.97 -7.49 13.96
CA ASP A 104 -0.50 -6.12 13.75
C ASP A 104 0.91 -6.11 13.14
N MET A 105 1.79 -7.01 13.61
CA MET A 105 3.11 -7.22 12.99
C MET A 105 3.00 -7.54 11.49
N VAL A 106 2.08 -8.42 11.10
CA VAL A 106 1.82 -8.74 9.69
C VAL A 106 1.33 -7.52 8.92
N ASP A 107 0.43 -6.72 9.48
CA ASP A 107 -0.11 -5.53 8.81
C ASP A 107 0.96 -4.43 8.62
N TYR A 108 1.87 -4.27 9.57
CA TYR A 108 3.04 -3.40 9.43
C TYR A 108 4.03 -3.89 8.36
N LEU A 109 4.34 -5.19 8.34
CA LEU A 109 5.25 -5.77 7.35
C LEU A 109 4.64 -5.76 5.94
N ARG A 110 3.30 -5.84 5.82
CA ARG A 110 2.58 -5.63 4.54
C ARG A 110 2.76 -4.20 4.03
N GLN A 111 2.78 -3.20 4.91
CA GLN A 111 3.09 -1.81 4.52
C GLN A 111 4.53 -1.70 4.02
N VAL A 112 5.52 -2.32 4.67
CA VAL A 112 6.91 -2.38 4.15
C VAL A 112 6.96 -3.00 2.75
N LYS A 113 6.27 -4.13 2.57
CA LYS A 113 6.20 -4.81 1.27
C LYS A 113 5.55 -3.93 0.19
N GLN A 114 4.46 -3.24 0.54
CA GLN A 114 3.77 -2.33 -0.38
C GLN A 114 4.64 -1.12 -0.73
N LYS A 115 5.31 -0.53 0.27
CA LYS A 115 6.27 0.55 0.11
C LYS A 115 7.40 0.18 -0.86
N CYS A 116 7.97 -1.02 -0.73
CA CYS A 116 8.97 -1.52 -1.66
C CYS A 116 8.45 -1.64 -3.10
N LYS A 117 7.22 -2.13 -3.26
CA LYS A 117 6.57 -2.20 -4.56
C LYS A 117 6.37 -0.82 -5.18
N ASP A 118 5.96 0.16 -4.39
CA ASP A 118 5.76 1.54 -4.83
C ASP A 118 7.08 2.24 -5.22
N GLU A 119 8.21 1.79 -4.65
CA GLU A 119 9.57 2.22 -5.01
C GLU A 119 10.18 1.41 -6.17
N GLY A 120 9.44 0.47 -6.75
CA GLY A 120 9.84 -0.28 -7.94
C GLY A 120 10.47 -1.65 -7.66
N PHE A 121 10.54 -2.08 -6.39
CA PHE A 121 11.03 -3.39 -6.01
C PHE A 121 9.87 -4.42 -5.99
N THR A 122 9.71 -5.18 -7.08
CA THR A 122 8.62 -6.17 -7.20
C THR A 122 9.03 -7.57 -6.74
N GLU A 123 10.28 -7.96 -7.02
CA GLU A 123 10.79 -9.32 -6.77
C GLU A 123 11.49 -9.46 -5.42
N ARG A 124 11.93 -8.34 -4.84
CA ARG A 124 12.77 -8.28 -3.63
C ARG A 124 12.12 -7.36 -2.62
N VAL A 125 12.12 -7.79 -1.36
CA VAL A 125 11.49 -7.02 -0.28
C VAL A 125 12.40 -7.06 0.94
N GLY A 126 12.73 -5.90 1.48
CA GLY A 126 13.48 -5.80 2.72
C GLY A 126 13.23 -4.43 3.34
N GLY A 127 13.38 -4.33 4.65
CA GLY A 127 13.21 -3.07 5.34
C GLY A 127 12.43 -3.20 6.64
N THR A 128 11.96 -2.07 7.14
CA THR A 128 11.47 -1.96 8.51
C THR A 128 10.20 -1.14 8.60
N PHE A 129 9.43 -1.40 9.66
CA PHE A 129 8.33 -0.54 10.09
C PHE A 129 8.53 -0.13 11.54
N THR A 130 8.59 1.17 11.80
CA THR A 130 8.67 1.73 13.16
C THR A 130 7.29 1.80 13.78
N VAL A 131 7.04 0.97 14.80
CA VAL A 131 5.76 0.91 15.52
C VAL A 131 5.72 1.97 16.63
N SER A 132 6.83 2.14 17.33
CA SER A 132 7.07 3.16 18.33
C SER A 132 8.58 3.41 18.46
N ASP A 133 8.98 4.35 19.32
CA ASP A 133 10.41 4.66 19.56
C ASP A 133 11.24 3.43 20.02
N ASP A 134 10.58 2.44 20.63
CA ASP A 134 11.22 1.25 21.21
C ASP A 134 10.92 -0.04 20.43
N ILE A 135 10.02 -0.03 19.44
CA ILE A 135 9.58 -1.23 18.72
C ILE A 135 9.61 -0.99 17.21
N LYS A 136 10.30 -1.88 16.50
CA LYS A 136 10.23 -2.00 15.04
C LYS A 136 10.02 -3.44 14.63
N VAL A 137 9.43 -3.62 13.46
CA VAL A 137 9.35 -4.93 12.80
C VAL A 137 10.18 -4.89 11.52
N THR A 138 10.77 -6.01 11.14
CA THR A 138 11.73 -6.09 10.04
C THR A 138 11.47 -7.28 9.13
N ILE A 139 11.74 -7.06 7.83
CA ILE A 139 11.87 -8.08 6.80
C ILE A 139 13.36 -8.15 6.44
N SER A 140 14.00 -9.27 6.73
CA SER A 140 15.42 -9.50 6.40
C SER A 140 15.63 -10.84 5.70
N HIS A 141 16.81 -11.00 5.11
CA HIS A 141 17.24 -12.31 4.63
C HIS A 141 17.45 -13.26 5.84
N SER A 142 17.00 -14.50 5.73
CA SER A 142 17.22 -15.58 6.70
C SER A 142 18.65 -16.10 6.68
#